data_AF-A0A9D5J5J8-F1
#
_entry.id   AF-A0A9D5J5J8-F1
#
_cell.length_a   1.000
_cell.length_b   1.000
_cell.length_c   1.000
_cell.angle_alpha   90.00
_cell.angle_beta   90.00
_cell.angle_gamma   90.00
#
_symmetry.space_group_name_H-M   'P 1'
#
loop_
_entity.id
_entity.type
_entity.pdbx_description
1 polymer ?
#
loop_
_entity_poly.entity_id
_entity_poly.type
_entity_poly.pdbx_seq_one_letter_code
_entity_poly.pdbx_strand_id
1 'polypeptide(L)'
;MSDHTPETPDTSPEALPNSEINPSRRRLAGAALGVSAIFTLASRPVLATDQCMTPSGAVSGNLSQHGTPTLCSGRTPGYWKTHSGSWPSPYLPGSCNAGNSCNKVQNWKGGTLFHPLFSGTQFMADLDGNPGTPKTSLSLMQVLMLSNGSNPWGLTDPDNLGAHIVAALLNAKAGLTPVLSETDVIGIWNEWVSKGYFEPTANVQWNSAQIVDYLKTTMPV
;
A
#
# COMPACT_ATOMS: atom_id res chain seq x y z
N MET A 1 -60.21 -38.35 -71.97
CA MET A 1 -59.13 -37.75 -71.17
C MET A 1 -59.38 -36.26 -71.17
N SER A 2 -60.10 -35.78 -70.15
CA SER A 2 -60.54 -34.39 -70.03
C SER A 2 -59.66 -33.64 -69.05
N ASP A 3 -59.29 -32.45 -69.50
CA ASP A 3 -58.83 -31.31 -68.71
C ASP A 3 -60.00 -30.71 -67.89
N HIS A 4 -59.66 -29.77 -67.01
CA HIS A 4 -60.51 -28.82 -66.25
C HIS A 4 -60.87 -29.14 -64.79
N THR A 5 -60.17 -28.40 -63.93
CA THR A 5 -60.53 -27.86 -62.61
C THR A 5 -61.93 -27.23 -62.56
N PRO A 6 -62.52 -27.12 -61.36
CA PRO A 6 -63.25 -25.91 -60.99
C PRO A 6 -62.72 -25.23 -59.72
N GLU A 7 -62.93 -23.93 -59.78
CA GLU A 7 -62.53 -22.80 -58.96
C GLU A 7 -63.50 -22.52 -57.77
N THR A 8 -62.92 -22.06 -56.63
CA THR A 8 -63.35 -21.00 -55.66
C THR A 8 -64.72 -21.05 -54.91
N PRO A 9 -65.01 -20.25 -53.84
CA PRO A 9 -64.37 -18.97 -53.43
C PRO A 9 -64.15 -18.66 -51.92
N ASP A 10 -63.43 -17.54 -51.75
CA ASP A 10 -63.44 -16.49 -50.72
C ASP A 10 -63.05 -16.74 -49.25
N THR A 11 -61.99 -16.05 -48.80
CA THR A 11 -62.08 -14.87 -47.89
C THR A 11 -60.70 -14.56 -47.29
N SER A 12 -60.18 -13.35 -47.56
CA SER A 12 -59.18 -12.64 -46.74
C SER A 12 -59.98 -11.61 -45.90
N PRO A 13 -59.66 -11.36 -44.61
CA PRO A 13 -58.46 -10.60 -44.26
C PRO A 13 -57.68 -11.09 -43.03
N GLU A 14 -56.36 -11.00 -43.16
CA GLU A 14 -55.45 -10.33 -42.22
C GLU A 14 -55.19 -10.88 -40.80
N ALA A 15 -53.91 -10.77 -40.44
CA ALA A 15 -53.30 -10.78 -39.11
C ALA A 15 -53.08 -12.15 -38.42
N LEU A 16 -51.88 -12.70 -38.64
CA LEU A 16 -51.17 -13.54 -37.68
C LEU A 16 -50.79 -12.68 -36.44
N PRO A 17 -51.19 -13.03 -35.20
CA PRO A 17 -50.41 -12.66 -34.05
C PRO A 17 -49.33 -13.73 -33.87
N ASN A 18 -48.16 -13.42 -34.43
CA ASN A 18 -46.95 -14.14 -34.12
C ASN A 18 -46.66 -13.97 -32.62
N SER A 19 -46.34 -15.09 -31.98
CA SER A 19 -46.03 -15.26 -30.56
C SER A 19 -45.48 -14.01 -29.87
N GLU A 20 -46.19 -13.62 -28.82
CA GLU A 20 -45.91 -12.52 -27.90
C GLU A 20 -44.46 -12.56 -27.41
N ILE A 21 -43.61 -11.72 -28.00
CA ILE A 21 -42.25 -11.47 -27.52
C ILE A 21 -42.42 -10.72 -26.20
N ASN A 22 -42.20 -11.41 -25.07
CA ASN A 22 -42.16 -10.79 -23.75
C ASN A 22 -41.07 -9.70 -23.70
N PRO A 23 -41.42 -8.41 -23.69
CA PRO A 23 -40.46 -7.32 -23.70
C PRO A 23 -40.23 -6.83 -22.27
N SER A 24 -40.07 -7.76 -21.32
CA SER A 24 -39.47 -7.46 -20.01
C SER A 24 -37.94 -7.36 -20.11
N ARG A 25 -37.45 -6.71 -21.18
CA ARG A 25 -36.07 -6.24 -21.30
C ARG A 25 -36.09 -4.72 -21.17
N ARG A 26 -35.98 -4.30 -19.91
CA ARG A 26 -35.32 -3.08 -19.46
C ARG A 26 -35.59 -1.83 -20.32
N ARG A 27 -36.78 -1.24 -20.15
CA ARG A 27 -37.00 0.17 -20.52
C ARG A 27 -36.51 1.07 -19.40
N LEU A 28 -35.28 1.57 -19.53
CA LEU A 28 -34.84 2.77 -18.80
C LEU A 28 -34.84 3.93 -19.80
N ALA A 29 -36.04 4.42 -20.11
CA ALA A 29 -36.21 5.67 -20.84
C ALA A 29 -37.53 6.29 -20.39
N GLY A 30 -37.46 7.48 -19.78
CA GLY A 30 -38.64 8.34 -19.63
C GLY A 30 -38.77 9.04 -18.28
N ALA A 31 -38.03 10.14 -18.14
CA ALA A 31 -38.43 11.37 -17.44
C ALA A 31 -39.07 11.27 -16.03
N ALA A 32 -38.24 11.52 -15.02
CA ALA A 32 -38.64 12.34 -13.87
C ALA A 32 -37.42 13.13 -13.42
N LEU A 33 -37.56 14.46 -13.28
CA LEU A 33 -36.55 15.34 -12.71
C LEU A 33 -36.21 14.86 -11.30
N GLY A 34 -35.03 14.24 -11.16
CA GLY A 34 -34.57 13.68 -9.90
C GLY A 34 -33.06 13.68 -9.90
N VAL A 35 -32.50 14.51 -9.03
CA VAL A 35 -31.08 14.71 -8.71
C VAL A 35 -30.20 13.51 -9.10
N SER A 36 -29.21 13.75 -9.94
CA SER A 36 -28.15 12.80 -10.27
C SER A 36 -27.38 12.43 -9.00
N ALA A 37 -27.84 11.41 -8.28
CA ALA A 37 -27.07 10.84 -7.19
C ALA A 37 -25.91 10.07 -7.83
N ILE A 38 -24.71 10.66 -7.81
CA ILE A 38 -23.48 9.92 -8.06
C ILE A 38 -23.33 8.95 -6.89
N PHE A 39 -23.75 7.70 -7.07
CA PHE A 39 -23.39 6.63 -6.16
C PHE A 39 -21.91 6.35 -6.33
N THR A 40 -21.06 7.09 -5.61
CA THR A 40 -19.70 6.65 -5.32
C THR A 40 -19.85 5.49 -4.33
N LEU A 41 -20.07 4.29 -4.86
CA LEU A 41 -19.80 3.11 -4.06
C LEU A 41 -18.29 3.14 -3.84
N ALA A 42 -17.85 3.62 -2.68
CA ALA A 42 -16.51 3.40 -2.19
C ALA A 42 -16.38 1.90 -1.91
N SER A 43 -16.29 1.11 -2.98
CA SER A 43 -15.94 -0.28 -2.94
C SER A 43 -14.51 -0.31 -2.46
N ARG A 44 -14.32 -0.37 -1.13
CA ARG A 44 -13.11 -0.94 -0.54
C ARG A 44 -13.17 -2.41 -0.92
N PRO A 45 -12.41 -2.86 -1.93
CA PRO A 45 -12.40 -4.27 -2.25
C PRO A 45 -11.81 -4.94 -1.01
N VAL A 46 -12.58 -5.81 -0.33
CA VAL A 46 -12.03 -6.73 0.67
C VAL A 46 -11.36 -7.85 -0.13
N LEU A 47 -10.30 -7.50 -0.85
CA LEU A 47 -9.46 -8.47 -1.53
C LEU A 47 -8.50 -8.99 -0.47
N ALA A 48 -8.58 -10.31 -0.26
CA ALA A 48 -7.68 -11.18 0.50
C ALA A 48 -6.58 -10.43 1.26
N THR A 49 -6.66 -10.48 2.58
CA THR A 49 -5.83 -9.78 3.59
C THR A 49 -4.31 -9.87 3.36
N ASP A 50 -3.86 -10.71 2.44
CA ASP A 50 -2.46 -11.01 2.17
C ASP A 50 -2.04 -10.64 0.73
N GLN A 51 -2.92 -10.16 -0.16
CA GLN A 51 -2.53 -9.76 -1.52
C GLN A 51 -1.85 -8.39 -1.52
N CYS A 52 -0.61 -8.34 -1.99
CA CYS A 52 0.17 -7.10 -2.06
C CYS A 52 0.55 -6.73 -3.50
N MET A 53 0.79 -5.44 -3.70
CA MET A 53 1.06 -4.84 -5.01
C MET A 53 2.40 -4.12 -5.02
N THR A 54 3.03 -4.00 -6.19
CA THR A 54 4.09 -3.00 -6.39
C THR A 54 3.53 -1.59 -6.25
N PRO A 55 4.35 -0.55 -6.02
CA PRO A 55 3.84 0.82 -5.87
C PRO A 55 3.00 1.28 -7.07
N SER A 56 3.45 0.98 -8.28
CA SER A 56 2.71 1.26 -9.51
C SER A 56 1.42 0.43 -9.65
N GLY A 57 1.44 -0.83 -9.20
CA GLY A 57 0.26 -1.69 -9.14
C GLY A 57 -0.81 -1.17 -8.18
N ALA A 58 -0.40 -0.57 -7.06
CA ALA A 58 -1.29 0.06 -6.09
C ALA A 58 -1.98 1.31 -6.67
N VAL A 59 -1.30 2.09 -7.51
CA VAL A 59 -1.92 3.22 -8.25
C VAL A 59 -2.93 2.71 -9.28
N SER A 60 -2.56 1.67 -10.04
CA SER A 60 -3.39 1.15 -11.13
C SER A 60 -4.58 0.29 -10.65
N GLY A 61 -4.62 -0.09 -9.37
CA GLY A 61 -5.73 -0.81 -8.75
C GLY A 61 -6.03 -2.17 -9.38
N ASN A 62 -5.02 -3.02 -9.62
CA ASN A 62 -5.17 -4.44 -10.03
C ASN A 62 -6.38 -4.85 -10.91
N LEU A 63 -6.75 -4.07 -11.92
CA LEU A 63 -7.97 -4.33 -12.68
C LEU A 63 -7.87 -5.57 -13.59
N SER A 64 -6.73 -6.26 -13.63
CA SER A 64 -6.47 -7.39 -14.52
C SER A 64 -5.36 -8.31 -13.99
N GLN A 65 -5.59 -9.06 -12.91
CA GLN A 65 -4.68 -10.16 -12.55
C GLN A 65 -5.17 -11.48 -13.16
N HIS A 66 -4.54 -11.87 -14.27
CA HIS A 66 -4.57 -13.24 -14.79
C HIS A 66 -3.32 -13.96 -14.25
N GLY A 67 -3.44 -14.64 -13.10
CA GLY A 67 -2.31 -15.34 -12.47
C GLY A 67 -2.56 -15.66 -10.99
N THR A 68 -1.61 -16.35 -10.36
CA THR A 68 -1.63 -16.58 -8.90
C THR A 68 -1.41 -15.25 -8.17
N PRO A 69 -2.28 -14.86 -7.23
CA PRO A 69 -2.11 -13.62 -6.48
C PRO A 69 -0.80 -13.60 -5.70
N THR A 70 -0.08 -12.49 -5.77
CA THR A 70 1.15 -12.29 -4.99
C THR A 70 0.79 -12.05 -3.54
N LEU A 71 1.22 -12.95 -2.65
CA LEU A 71 0.96 -12.86 -1.23
C LEU A 71 2.16 -12.24 -0.49
N CYS A 72 1.88 -11.28 0.38
CA CYS A 72 2.85 -10.73 1.32
C CYS A 72 2.62 -11.31 2.71
N SER A 73 3.72 -11.58 3.39
CA SER A 73 3.76 -11.99 4.80
C SER A 73 4.61 -11.04 5.64
N GLY A 74 4.72 -9.79 5.16
CA GLY A 74 5.50 -8.74 5.79
C GLY A 74 5.03 -8.47 7.21
N ARG A 75 5.98 -8.11 8.06
CA ARG A 75 5.79 -7.85 9.48
C ARG A 75 5.74 -6.36 9.77
N THR A 76 4.84 -5.97 10.66
CA THR A 76 4.72 -4.58 11.12
C THR A 76 5.98 -4.07 11.85
N PRO A 77 6.18 -2.74 11.94
CA PRO A 77 7.26 -2.15 12.74
C PRO A 77 7.28 -2.63 14.20
N GLY A 78 6.10 -2.86 14.80
CA GLY A 78 5.97 -3.35 16.17
C GLY A 78 6.50 -4.77 16.37
N TYR A 79 6.33 -5.63 15.36
CA TYR A 79 6.90 -6.98 15.38
C TYR A 79 8.43 -6.92 15.41
N TRP A 80 9.04 -6.17 14.48
CA TRP A 80 10.51 -6.07 14.39
C TRP A 80 11.15 -5.44 15.62
N LYS A 81 10.45 -4.50 16.27
CA LYS A 81 10.87 -3.88 17.54
C LYS A 81 11.01 -4.90 18.68
N THR A 82 10.14 -5.90 18.72
CA THR A 82 10.09 -6.90 19.80
C THR A 82 10.85 -8.19 19.47
N HIS A 83 11.04 -8.48 18.19
CA HIS A 83 11.69 -9.70 17.69
C HIS A 83 13.10 -9.41 17.15
N SER A 84 13.94 -8.76 17.97
CA SER A 84 15.31 -8.38 17.58
C SER A 84 16.19 -9.56 17.15
N GLY A 85 15.97 -10.76 17.73
CA GLY A 85 16.68 -11.99 17.34
C GLY A 85 16.31 -12.55 15.96
N SER A 86 15.20 -12.12 15.38
CA SER A 86 14.72 -12.58 14.06
C SER A 86 15.20 -11.68 12.92
N TRP A 87 16.01 -10.67 13.20
CA TRP A 87 16.46 -9.71 12.19
C TRP A 87 17.34 -10.40 11.15
N PRO A 88 17.06 -10.21 9.85
CA PRO A 88 17.85 -10.82 8.80
C PRO A 88 19.22 -10.15 8.66
N SER A 89 20.28 -10.95 8.50
CA SER A 89 21.63 -10.48 8.20
C SER A 89 21.66 -9.68 6.87
N PRO A 90 22.42 -8.57 6.77
CA PRO A 90 23.41 -8.05 7.72
C PRO A 90 22.83 -7.04 8.73
N TYR A 91 21.51 -6.90 8.81
CA TYR A 91 20.89 -5.91 9.68
C TYR A 91 20.93 -6.34 11.13
N LEU A 92 21.47 -5.48 11.97
CA LEU A 92 21.58 -5.71 13.40
C LEU A 92 20.69 -4.71 14.15
N PRO A 93 19.90 -5.17 15.12
CA PRO A 93 19.08 -4.29 15.93
C PRO A 93 19.91 -3.40 16.87
N GLY A 94 21.10 -3.87 17.26
CA GLY A 94 21.87 -3.24 18.33
C GLY A 94 21.28 -3.56 19.70
N SER A 95 21.96 -3.07 20.74
CA SER A 95 21.59 -3.32 22.13
C SER A 95 21.67 -2.04 22.95
N CYS A 96 20.73 -1.89 23.88
CA CYS A 96 20.78 -0.86 24.90
C CYS A 96 20.93 -1.54 26.27
N ASN A 97 22.06 -1.29 26.94
CA ASN A 97 22.38 -1.91 28.22
C ASN A 97 22.03 -1.03 29.44
N ALA A 98 21.25 0.04 29.24
CA ALA A 98 21.10 1.11 30.22
C ALA A 98 19.73 1.13 30.95
N GLY A 99 19.02 -0.01 31.00
CA GLY A 99 17.69 -0.11 31.61
C GLY A 99 16.72 0.92 31.03
N ASN A 100 16.16 1.80 31.87
CA ASN A 100 15.24 2.87 31.45
C ASN A 100 15.92 4.02 30.67
N SER A 101 17.24 3.99 30.46
CA SER A 101 18.00 5.08 29.82
C SER A 101 18.24 4.88 28.32
N CYS A 102 17.48 4.01 27.65
CA CYS A 102 17.54 3.82 26.18
C CYS A 102 17.07 5.03 25.37
N ASN A 103 16.65 6.08 26.06
CA ASN A 103 16.29 7.38 25.55
C ASN A 103 17.50 8.23 25.10
N LYS A 104 18.74 7.81 25.41
CA LYS A 104 19.97 8.51 24.98
C LYS A 104 20.70 7.71 23.91
N VAL A 105 21.18 8.38 22.87
CA VAL A 105 21.85 7.69 21.74
C VAL A 105 23.14 7.00 22.20
N GLN A 106 23.94 7.66 23.04
CA GLN A 106 25.20 7.12 23.57
C GLN A 106 25.08 5.76 24.29
N ASN A 107 23.88 5.44 24.80
CA ASN A 107 23.61 4.19 25.53
C ASN A 107 23.31 3.00 24.60
N TRP A 108 23.12 3.26 23.31
CA TRP A 108 23.00 2.23 22.29
C TRP A 108 24.39 1.83 21.79
N LYS A 109 24.61 0.52 21.71
CA LYS A 109 25.85 -0.07 21.20
C LYS A 109 25.53 -1.09 20.12
N GLY A 110 26.31 -1.03 19.06
CA GLY A 110 26.08 -1.82 17.85
C GLY A 110 24.78 -1.45 17.15
N GLY A 111 24.36 -2.32 16.24
CA GLY A 111 23.19 -2.10 15.40
C GLY A 111 23.53 -1.38 14.12
N THR A 112 22.73 -1.64 13.10
CA THR A 112 22.88 -0.99 11.80
C THR A 112 22.35 0.43 11.92
N LEU A 113 23.17 1.40 11.53
CA LEU A 113 22.80 2.80 11.52
C LEU A 113 21.85 3.09 10.34
N PHE A 114 20.93 4.04 10.54
CA PHE A 114 20.02 4.50 9.49
C PHE A 114 20.79 5.11 8.31
N HIS A 115 21.80 5.93 8.62
CA HIS A 115 22.81 6.35 7.65
C HIS A 115 24.02 5.41 7.75
N PRO A 116 24.57 4.90 6.65
CA PRO A 116 24.47 5.44 5.28
C PRO A 116 23.40 4.80 4.39
N LEU A 117 22.57 3.89 4.89
CA LEU A 117 21.60 3.15 4.05
C LEU A 117 20.57 4.08 3.40
N PHE A 118 20.11 5.04 4.18
CA PHE A 118 19.12 6.03 3.79
C PHE A 118 19.76 7.41 3.77
N SER A 119 19.46 8.19 2.74
CA SER A 119 19.97 9.55 2.59
C SER A 119 19.19 10.53 3.48
N GLY A 120 19.78 11.69 3.73
CA GLY A 120 19.13 12.77 4.47
C GLY A 120 19.82 13.10 5.79
N THR A 121 19.09 13.83 6.63
CA THR A 121 19.52 14.22 7.99
C THR A 121 18.44 13.91 9.04
N GLN A 122 17.30 13.36 8.61
CA GLN A 122 16.27 12.85 9.50
C GLN A 122 16.86 11.75 10.37
N PHE A 123 16.41 11.63 11.62
CA PHE A 123 16.94 10.64 12.55
C PHE A 123 18.44 10.83 12.89
N MET A 124 18.94 12.06 12.77
CA MET A 124 20.18 12.50 13.42
C MET A 124 19.85 13.17 14.76
N ALA A 125 20.33 12.60 15.86
CA ALA A 125 20.03 13.08 17.21
C ALA A 125 21.30 13.47 17.97
N ASP A 126 21.17 14.41 18.91
CA ASP A 126 22.24 14.81 19.84
C ASP A 126 22.66 13.61 20.70
N LEU A 127 23.97 13.31 20.73
CA LEU A 127 24.55 12.11 21.38
C LEU A 127 24.04 11.89 22.82
N ASP A 128 24.01 12.97 23.60
CA ASP A 128 23.72 12.93 25.03
C ASP A 128 22.33 13.47 25.40
N GLY A 129 21.55 13.88 24.39
CA GLY A 129 20.28 14.60 24.54
C GLY A 129 20.43 16.09 24.88
N ASN A 130 21.67 16.59 24.96
CA ASN A 130 21.97 17.99 25.23
C ASN A 130 22.17 18.74 23.91
N PRO A 131 21.45 19.86 23.68
CA PRO A 131 21.64 20.69 22.49
C PRO A 131 23.09 21.16 22.34
N GLY A 132 23.66 20.98 21.14
CA GLY A 132 25.03 21.43 20.83
C GLY A 132 26.11 20.35 21.00
N THR A 133 25.73 19.13 21.39
CA THR A 133 26.61 17.96 21.22
C THR A 133 26.62 17.52 19.76
N PRO A 134 27.66 16.79 19.29
CA PRO A 134 27.67 16.27 17.94
C PRO A 134 26.42 15.41 17.68
N LYS A 135 25.78 15.63 16.53
CA LYS A 135 24.66 14.80 16.10
C LYS A 135 25.17 13.49 15.51
N THR A 136 24.52 12.40 15.83
CA THR A 136 24.81 11.07 15.30
C THR A 136 23.56 10.44 14.69
N SER A 137 23.75 9.56 13.71
CA SER A 137 22.65 8.76 13.17
C SER A 137 22.09 7.84 14.24
N LEU A 138 20.76 7.74 14.31
CA LEU A 138 20.08 6.67 15.02
C LEU A 138 20.29 5.33 14.30
N SER A 139 20.20 4.24 15.05
CA SER A 139 20.11 2.88 14.50
C SER A 139 18.71 2.57 13.98
N LEU A 140 18.59 1.55 13.11
CA LEU A 140 17.31 1.07 12.60
C LEU A 140 16.34 0.69 13.74
N MET A 141 16.83 0.08 14.81
CA MET A 141 16.01 -0.24 15.99
C MET A 141 15.54 1.02 16.70
N GLN A 142 16.40 2.02 16.89
CA GLN A 142 16.00 3.29 17.48
C GLN A 142 14.93 3.99 16.63
N VAL A 143 15.02 3.92 15.30
CA VAL A 143 13.99 4.45 14.39
C VAL A 143 12.67 3.71 14.55
N LEU A 144 12.66 2.39 14.69
CA LEU A 144 11.45 1.61 15.01
C LEU A 144 10.86 1.95 16.38
N MET A 145 11.67 2.46 17.30
CA MET A 145 11.20 2.92 18.62
C MET A 145 10.56 4.31 18.57
N LEU A 146 10.75 5.07 17.49
CA LEU A 146 10.05 6.32 17.24
C LEU A 146 8.59 6.00 16.88
N SER A 147 7.72 5.96 17.87
CA SER A 147 6.27 5.80 17.64
C SER A 147 5.51 6.98 18.25
N ASN A 148 4.65 7.61 17.46
CA ASN A 148 3.62 8.57 17.88
C ASN A 148 4.13 9.94 18.37
N GLY A 149 4.98 10.62 17.59
CA GLY A 149 5.27 12.05 17.73
C GLY A 149 6.04 12.51 18.98
N SER A 150 6.07 11.69 20.04
CA SER A 150 6.87 11.89 21.23
C SER A 150 7.99 10.86 21.24
N ASN A 151 9.20 11.30 20.89
CA ASN A 151 10.39 10.49 21.06
C ASN A 151 11.40 11.20 21.96
N PRO A 152 12.30 10.44 22.61
CA PRO A 152 13.26 11.00 23.55
C PRO A 152 14.33 11.89 22.90
N TRP A 153 14.41 11.90 21.57
CA TRP A 153 15.43 12.60 20.81
C TRP A 153 14.95 13.93 20.20
N GLY A 154 13.71 14.35 20.50
CA GLY A 154 13.15 15.61 20.00
C GLY A 154 12.99 15.67 18.48
N LEU A 155 12.90 14.51 17.83
CA LEU A 155 12.71 14.41 16.38
C LEU A 155 11.22 14.42 16.03
N THR A 156 10.87 14.69 14.77
CA THR A 156 9.47 14.66 14.32
C THR A 156 9.33 13.69 13.16
N ASP A 157 8.45 12.70 13.32
CA ASP A 157 8.02 11.77 12.26
C ASP A 157 6.51 11.54 12.44
N PRO A 158 5.67 12.45 11.92
CA PRO A 158 4.24 12.48 12.26
C PRO A 158 3.49 11.27 11.71
N ASP A 159 3.93 10.74 10.56
CA ASP A 159 3.31 9.59 9.91
C ASP A 159 3.96 8.25 10.32
N ASN A 160 5.00 8.29 11.16
CA ASN A 160 5.88 7.16 11.46
C ASN A 160 6.49 6.54 10.19
N LEU A 161 6.84 7.37 9.19
CA LEU A 161 7.40 6.91 7.92
C LEU A 161 8.71 6.14 8.14
N GLY A 162 9.57 6.62 9.05
CA GLY A 162 10.83 5.97 9.35
C GLY A 162 10.63 4.53 9.84
N ALA A 163 9.72 4.33 10.78
CA ALA A 163 9.44 3.01 11.32
C ALA A 163 8.91 2.04 10.24
N HIS A 164 8.02 2.50 9.36
CA HIS A 164 7.51 1.68 8.25
C HIS A 164 8.58 1.40 7.20
N ILE A 165 9.46 2.34 6.90
CA ILE A 165 10.57 2.15 5.96
C ILE A 165 11.57 1.11 6.50
N VAL A 166 11.92 1.18 7.79
CA VAL A 166 12.77 0.16 8.41
C VAL A 166 12.10 -1.21 8.38
N ALA A 167 10.81 -1.30 8.71
CA ALA A 167 10.08 -2.57 8.62
C ALA A 167 10.04 -3.12 7.20
N ALA A 168 9.82 -2.27 6.18
CA ALA A 168 9.85 -2.65 4.78
C ALA A 168 11.20 -3.22 4.36
N LEU A 169 12.30 -2.58 4.80
CA LEU A 169 13.65 -3.05 4.53
C LEU A 169 13.89 -4.46 5.12
N LEU A 170 13.51 -4.67 6.38
CA LEU A 170 13.66 -5.96 7.04
C LEU A 170 12.78 -7.03 6.40
N ASN A 171 11.56 -6.68 5.99
CA ASN A 171 10.65 -7.59 5.29
C ASN A 171 11.17 -7.99 3.90
N ALA A 172 11.68 -7.03 3.13
CA ALA A 172 12.31 -7.28 1.84
C ALA A 172 13.51 -8.22 2.01
N LYS A 173 14.35 -7.96 3.02
CA LYS A 173 15.51 -8.82 3.30
C LYS A 173 15.13 -10.22 3.75
N ALA A 174 14.10 -10.35 4.58
CA ALA A 174 13.60 -11.63 5.06
C ALA A 174 12.82 -12.41 3.99
N GLY A 175 12.62 -11.85 2.79
CA GLY A 175 11.86 -12.48 1.72
C GLY A 175 10.34 -12.55 2.00
N LEU A 176 9.83 -11.69 2.88
CA LEU A 176 8.43 -11.68 3.29
C LEU A 176 7.54 -10.84 2.36
N THR A 177 8.16 -10.00 1.53
CA THR A 177 7.47 -9.11 0.57
C THR A 177 8.06 -9.29 -0.82
N PRO A 178 7.44 -10.08 -1.71
CA PRO A 178 7.94 -10.28 -3.08
C PRO A 178 7.78 -9.04 -3.99
N VAL A 179 7.04 -8.01 -3.55
CA VAL A 179 6.74 -6.80 -4.33
C VAL A 179 7.73 -5.65 -4.12
N LEU A 180 8.59 -5.74 -3.10
CA LEU A 180 9.57 -4.72 -2.75
C LEU A 180 10.92 -5.37 -2.45
N SER A 181 11.96 -4.92 -3.14
CA SER A 181 13.36 -5.25 -2.81
C SER A 181 13.96 -4.24 -1.82
N GLU A 182 15.12 -4.57 -1.24
CA GLU A 182 15.88 -3.64 -0.38
C GLU A 182 16.17 -2.32 -1.12
N THR A 183 16.54 -2.41 -2.41
CA THR A 183 16.83 -1.25 -3.26
C THR A 183 15.60 -0.38 -3.49
N ASP A 184 14.42 -0.99 -3.68
CA ASP A 184 13.17 -0.25 -3.87
C ASP A 184 12.83 0.56 -2.61
N VAL A 185 12.95 -0.05 -1.43
CA VAL A 185 12.69 0.63 -0.14
C VAL A 185 13.64 1.81 0.06
N ILE A 186 14.93 1.62 -0.22
CA ILE A 186 15.94 2.69 -0.16
C ILE A 186 15.61 3.80 -1.17
N GLY A 187 15.17 3.43 -2.38
CA GLY A 187 14.76 4.36 -3.43
C GLY A 187 13.56 5.22 -3.02
N ILE A 188 12.51 4.60 -2.47
CA ILE A 188 11.30 5.28 -1.98
C ILE A 188 11.67 6.35 -0.95
N TRP A 189 12.49 6.00 0.04
CA TRP A 189 12.94 6.95 1.04
C TRP A 189 13.78 8.07 0.43
N ASN A 190 14.80 7.73 -0.37
CA ASN A 190 15.75 8.69 -0.93
C ASN A 190 15.05 9.72 -1.84
N GLU A 191 14.05 9.29 -2.60
CA GLU A 191 13.23 10.19 -3.40
C GLU A 191 12.38 11.10 -2.52
N TRP A 192 11.70 10.53 -1.52
CA TRP A 192 10.86 11.31 -0.60
C TRP A 192 11.67 12.36 0.18
N VAL A 193 12.85 12.03 0.71
CA VAL A 193 13.69 13.02 1.41
C VAL A 193 14.19 14.11 0.46
N SER A 194 14.48 13.76 -0.79
CA SER A 194 15.02 14.73 -1.75
C SER A 194 13.96 15.67 -2.31
N LYS A 195 12.74 15.19 -2.53
CA LYS A 195 11.68 15.94 -3.23
C LYS A 195 10.52 16.37 -2.32
N GLY A 196 10.35 15.71 -1.18
CA GLY A 196 9.17 15.80 -0.31
C GLY A 196 8.05 14.82 -0.67
N TYR A 197 8.20 14.05 -1.75
CA TYR A 197 7.25 13.05 -2.24
C TYR A 197 7.96 11.91 -2.98
N PHE A 198 7.27 10.77 -3.11
CA PHE A 198 7.68 9.63 -3.93
C PHE A 198 6.76 9.52 -5.14
N GLU A 199 7.30 9.14 -6.31
CA GLU A 199 6.53 9.04 -7.56
C GLU A 199 6.46 7.58 -8.05
N PRO A 200 5.46 6.78 -7.60
CA PRO A 200 5.31 5.37 -8.03
C PRO A 200 5.06 5.21 -9.52
N THR A 201 4.45 6.21 -10.16
CA THR A 201 4.17 6.29 -11.60
C THR A 201 4.23 7.74 -12.03
N ALA A 202 4.54 7.98 -13.31
CA ALA A 202 4.60 9.34 -13.87
C ALA A 202 3.36 10.17 -13.53
N ASN A 203 3.57 11.36 -12.98
CA ASN A 203 2.58 12.34 -12.55
C ASN A 203 1.71 11.96 -11.33
N VAL A 204 2.07 10.92 -10.59
CA VAL A 204 1.39 10.55 -9.34
C VAL A 204 2.36 10.70 -8.19
N GLN A 205 2.10 11.65 -7.28
CA GLN A 205 2.97 11.93 -6.14
C GLN A 205 2.35 11.42 -4.85
N TRP A 206 3.15 10.72 -4.05
CA TRP A 206 2.80 10.25 -2.72
C TRP A 206 3.57 11.01 -1.65
N ASN A 207 2.85 11.59 -0.70
CA ASN A 207 3.42 12.15 0.52
C ASN A 207 3.76 11.03 1.53
N SER A 208 4.33 11.41 2.69
CA SER A 208 4.71 10.48 3.75
C SER A 208 3.57 9.59 4.22
N ALA A 209 2.37 10.14 4.43
CA ALA A 209 1.20 9.38 4.84
C ALA A 209 0.77 8.35 3.78
N GLN A 210 0.77 8.73 2.50
CA GLN A 210 0.42 7.82 1.40
C GLN A 210 1.47 6.71 1.22
N ILE A 211 2.75 7.02 1.39
CA ILE A 211 3.82 6.01 1.41
C ILE A 211 3.58 5.02 2.55
N VAL A 212 3.29 5.52 3.76
CA VAL A 212 3.00 4.67 4.93
C VAL A 212 1.79 3.78 4.69
N ASP A 213 0.70 4.32 4.13
CA ASP A 213 -0.50 3.54 3.84
C ASP A 213 -0.24 2.44 2.81
N TYR A 214 0.56 2.73 1.77
CA TYR A 214 1.03 1.70 0.85
C TYR A 214 1.87 0.64 1.56
N LEU A 215 2.87 1.03 2.35
CA LEU A 215 3.75 0.10 3.06
C LEU A 215 2.98 -0.83 3.99
N LYS A 216 1.94 -0.34 4.69
CA LYS A 216 1.06 -1.19 5.51
C LYS A 216 0.39 -2.31 4.71
N THR A 217 0.06 -2.11 3.43
CA THR A 217 -0.49 -3.18 2.58
C THR A 217 0.49 -4.32 2.32
N THR A 218 1.79 -4.05 2.45
CA THR A 218 2.85 -5.07 2.30
C THR A 218 3.18 -5.77 3.62
N MET A 219 2.61 -5.31 4.75
CA MET A 219 2.91 -5.79 6.11
C MET A 219 1.64 -6.21 6.86
N PRO A 220 0.89 -7.22 6.36
CA PRO A 220 -0.39 -7.58 6.94
C PRO A 220 -0.30 -8.25 8.31
N VAL A 221 0.90 -8.63 8.78
CA VAL A 221 1.12 -9.44 10.00
C VAL A 221 1.92 -8.70 11.06
#